data_AF-A0A2N2PHC9-F1
#
_entry.id   AF-A0A2N2PHC9-F1
#
_cell.length_a   1.000
_cell.length_b   1.000
_cell.length_c   1.000
_cell.angle_alpha   90.00
_cell.angle_beta   90.00
_cell.angle_gamma   90.00
#
_symmetry.space_group_name_H-M   'P 1'
#
loop_
_entity.id
_entity.type
_entity.pdbx_description
1 polymer ?
#
loop_
_entity_poly.entity_id
_entity_poly.type
_entity_poly.pdbx_seq_one_letter_code
_entity_poly.pdbx_strand_id
1 'polypeptide(L)'
;MKNLRGILIVIIIMLWVTSCSNTLTQTPLPGSTLQPGNTEPENLPTEIVPIPTITPTLVPAAAWVNGEPIYLSDFEEDFQRYLASQPTSEEETDGEIGRAVVLENMIDILLLAQAAREAGFVLDEVLYEQRFSALVEKTGGQEIFNTWLKENQYSAESFARVYRLDIESSWMRDRILAEVPTSMEQIRARQIMVQGKTLAEEIHSRLVNGADFATLAWGYDPLTGGELGWFPRNYLVLVEVENAVFELQPGEFTEILETDYGYQIVQVMEREPNRPLTQDALFAQQRLALAQWMESRKTQSEIRLELN
;
A
#
# COMPACT_ATOMS: atom_id res chain seq x y z
N MET A 1 21.67 -8.86 -13.88
CA MET A 1 21.53 -7.52 -13.23
C MET A 1 20.27 -6.75 -13.64
N LYS A 2 19.85 -6.68 -14.92
CA LYS A 2 18.59 -6.00 -15.31
C LYS A 2 17.31 -6.62 -14.72
N ASN A 3 17.29 -7.94 -14.50
CA ASN A 3 16.12 -8.63 -13.95
C ASN A 3 15.96 -8.48 -12.42
N LEU A 4 17.02 -8.07 -11.71
CA LEU A 4 17.03 -7.94 -10.24
C LEU A 4 16.49 -6.58 -9.79
N ARG A 5 16.72 -5.52 -10.57
CA ARG A 5 16.16 -4.17 -10.31
C ARG A 5 14.63 -4.17 -10.33
N GLY A 6 14.01 -5.04 -11.13
CA GLY A 6 12.55 -5.19 -11.17
C GLY A 6 11.95 -5.99 -10.01
N ILE A 7 12.77 -6.79 -9.29
CA ILE A 7 12.30 -7.57 -8.13
C ILE A 7 12.29 -6.70 -6.86
N LEU A 8 13.15 -5.67 -6.78
CA LEU A 8 13.26 -4.80 -5.60
C LEU A 8 12.30 -3.61 -5.59
N ILE A 9 11.97 -3.05 -6.76
CA ILE A 9 10.79 -2.17 -6.90
C ILE A 9 9.54 -2.94 -6.43
N VAL A 10 9.53 -4.26 -6.49
CA VAL A 10 8.42 -5.09 -6.05
C VAL A 10 8.45 -5.38 -4.53
N ILE A 11 9.48 -5.04 -3.76
CA ILE A 11 9.46 -5.18 -2.28
C ILE A 11 9.26 -3.82 -1.58
N ILE A 12 9.67 -2.71 -2.21
CA ILE A 12 9.46 -1.34 -1.69
C ILE A 12 8.32 -0.60 -2.41
N ILE A 13 7.94 -1.02 -3.63
CA ILE A 13 6.87 -0.42 -4.48
C ILE A 13 5.88 -1.51 -4.97
N MET A 14 5.53 -2.50 -4.12
CA MET A 14 4.42 -3.44 -4.41
C MET A 14 3.04 -2.82 -4.11
N LEU A 15 2.77 -1.73 -4.80
CA LEU A 15 1.43 -1.18 -5.01
C LEU A 15 0.77 -1.73 -6.30
N TRP A 16 1.33 -2.78 -6.91
CA TRP A 16 0.85 -3.28 -8.20
C TRP A 16 0.94 -4.82 -8.34
N VAL A 17 -0.24 -5.41 -8.21
CA VAL A 17 -0.79 -6.72 -8.63
C VAL A 17 0.17 -7.76 -9.25
N THR A 18 0.17 -8.98 -8.70
CA THR A 18 0.00 -10.23 -9.50
C THR A 18 -0.29 -11.44 -8.60
N SER A 19 -1.49 -11.99 -8.75
CA SER A 19 -1.98 -13.23 -8.13
C SER A 19 -1.62 -14.46 -8.97
N CYS A 20 -1.36 -15.59 -8.31
CA CYS A 20 -1.80 -16.92 -8.76
C CYS A 20 -1.81 -17.90 -7.57
N SER A 21 -2.95 -18.57 -7.41
CA SER A 21 -3.30 -19.54 -6.37
C SER A 21 -2.80 -20.95 -6.72
N ASN A 22 -2.48 -21.76 -5.71
CA ASN A 22 -2.84 -23.18 -5.73
C ASN A 22 -2.73 -23.84 -4.35
N THR A 23 -3.84 -24.47 -3.97
CA THR A 23 -4.12 -25.20 -2.72
C THR A 23 -3.63 -26.65 -2.85
N LEU A 24 -2.96 -27.22 -1.84
CA LEU A 24 -2.92 -28.68 -1.67
C LEU A 24 -2.90 -29.14 -0.20
N THR A 25 -3.59 -30.27 -0.04
CA THR A 25 -4.09 -30.99 1.12
C THR A 25 -3.00 -31.77 1.87
N GLN A 26 -3.05 -31.80 3.21
CA GLN A 26 -2.15 -32.61 4.05
C GLN A 26 -2.79 -33.96 4.46
N THR A 27 -1.96 -34.99 4.66
CA THR A 27 -2.28 -36.22 5.40
C THR A 27 -1.00 -36.67 6.15
N PRO A 28 -1.10 -37.20 7.39
CA PRO A 28 -0.01 -37.11 8.38
C PRO A 28 0.90 -38.35 8.47
N LEU A 29 2.07 -38.15 9.06
CA LEU A 29 3.08 -39.17 9.40
C LEU A 29 2.81 -39.89 10.73
N PRO A 30 3.27 -41.15 10.89
CA PRO A 30 3.10 -41.92 12.12
C PRO A 30 4.25 -41.71 13.12
N GLY A 31 3.91 -41.82 14.40
CA GLY A 31 4.80 -41.66 15.54
C GLY A 31 5.79 -42.82 15.75
N SER A 32 6.85 -42.52 16.50
CA SER A 32 7.80 -43.50 16.99
C SER A 32 8.04 -43.31 18.49
N THR A 33 7.77 -44.37 19.23
CA THR A 33 7.93 -44.56 20.68
C THR A 33 9.39 -44.82 21.06
N LEU A 34 9.86 -44.23 22.16
CA LEU A 34 11.08 -44.68 22.85
C LEU A 34 10.75 -45.13 24.28
N GLN A 35 11.36 -46.26 24.64
CA GLN A 35 11.21 -47.00 25.89
C GLN A 35 12.32 -46.59 26.90
N PRO A 36 12.10 -46.70 28.23
CA PRO A 36 12.95 -46.06 29.23
C PRO A 36 14.12 -46.93 29.68
N GLY A 37 15.27 -46.30 29.88
CA GLY A 37 16.43 -46.87 30.57
C GLY A 37 16.48 -46.41 32.04
N ASN A 38 16.61 -47.38 32.95
CA ASN A 38 16.73 -47.18 34.39
C ASN A 38 18.13 -46.69 34.78
N THR A 39 18.19 -45.70 35.68
CA THR A 39 19.35 -45.46 36.56
C THR A 39 18.88 -45.10 37.98
N GLU A 40 19.49 -45.78 38.94
CA GLU A 40 19.28 -45.68 40.39
C GLU A 40 20.09 -44.48 40.95
N PRO A 41 19.63 -43.79 42.04
CA PRO A 41 20.15 -42.47 42.38
C PRO A 41 21.34 -42.53 43.35
N GLU A 42 22.43 -41.84 43.00
CA GLU A 42 23.56 -41.59 43.88
C GLU A 42 23.33 -40.25 44.63
N ASN A 43 23.21 -40.33 45.96
CA ASN A 43 23.00 -39.19 46.85
C ASN A 43 24.29 -38.36 46.96
N LEU A 44 24.29 -37.14 46.42
CA LEU A 44 25.26 -36.09 46.77
C LEU A 44 24.56 -34.93 47.51
N PRO A 45 25.21 -34.31 48.52
CA PRO A 45 24.61 -33.23 49.32
C PRO A 45 24.32 -31.98 48.48
N THR A 46 23.07 -31.52 48.57
CA THR A 46 22.53 -30.33 47.89
C THR A 46 23.08 -29.04 48.52
N GLU A 47 24.06 -28.42 47.87
CA GLU A 47 24.33 -27.00 48.03
C GLU A 47 23.43 -26.25 47.03
N ILE A 48 22.43 -25.52 47.54
CA ILE A 48 21.47 -24.77 46.72
C ILE A 48 22.20 -23.54 46.17
N VAL A 49 22.84 -23.67 45.02
CA VAL A 49 23.27 -22.52 44.22
C VAL A 49 22.01 -21.89 43.64
N PRO A 50 21.69 -20.61 43.89
CA PRO A 50 20.56 -19.97 43.24
C PRO A 50 20.79 -20.01 41.72
N ILE A 51 19.90 -20.68 41.00
CA ILE A 51 19.84 -20.61 39.54
C ILE A 51 19.61 -19.14 39.20
N PRO A 52 20.47 -18.49 38.38
CA PRO A 52 20.20 -17.14 37.94
C PRO A 52 18.86 -17.16 37.21
N THR A 53 17.88 -16.40 37.72
CA THR A 53 16.67 -16.08 36.99
C THR A 53 17.11 -15.40 35.69
N ILE A 54 17.07 -16.12 34.58
CA ILE A 54 17.14 -15.55 33.25
C ILE A 54 15.89 -14.67 33.08
N THR A 55 16.00 -13.40 33.46
CA THR A 55 15.09 -12.38 32.96
C THR A 55 15.22 -12.44 31.44
N PRO A 56 14.14 -12.73 30.67
CA PRO A 56 14.23 -12.68 29.23
C PRO A 56 14.75 -11.29 28.86
N THR A 57 15.91 -11.22 28.19
CA THR A 57 16.40 -9.99 27.61
C THR A 57 15.32 -9.53 26.64
N LEU A 58 14.58 -8.47 27.00
CA LEU A 58 13.57 -7.89 26.12
C LEU A 58 14.29 -7.50 24.83
N VAL A 59 13.88 -8.08 23.70
CA VAL A 59 14.41 -7.71 22.40
C VAL A 59 13.97 -6.26 22.14
N PRO A 60 14.89 -5.32 21.81
CA PRO A 60 14.52 -3.93 21.60
C PRO A 60 13.54 -3.76 20.43
N ALA A 61 12.52 -2.94 20.63
CA ALA A 61 11.53 -2.59 19.62
C ALA A 61 11.66 -1.09 19.24
N ALA A 62 11.41 -0.76 17.98
CA ALA A 62 11.24 0.61 17.51
C ALA A 62 9.81 1.13 17.79
N ALA A 63 8.82 0.23 17.72
CA ALA A 63 7.44 0.52 18.08
C ALA A 63 6.68 -0.76 18.46
N TRP A 64 5.54 -0.60 19.09
CA TRP A 64 4.55 -1.64 19.36
C TRP A 64 3.24 -1.29 18.67
N VAL A 65 2.67 -2.24 17.93
CA VAL A 65 1.39 -2.10 17.23
C VAL A 65 0.47 -3.22 17.67
N ASN A 66 -0.58 -2.89 18.42
CA ASN A 66 -1.53 -3.86 18.99
C ASN A 66 -0.85 -4.98 19.79
N GLY A 67 0.24 -4.64 20.50
CA GLY A 67 1.03 -5.59 21.30
C GLY A 67 2.07 -6.40 20.52
N GLU A 68 2.17 -6.23 19.20
CA GLU A 68 3.21 -6.85 18.36
C GLU A 68 4.36 -5.87 18.11
N PRO A 69 5.62 -6.29 18.28
CA PRO A 69 6.76 -5.39 18.14
C PRO A 69 7.19 -5.21 16.68
N ILE A 70 7.57 -3.98 16.33
CA ILE A 70 8.48 -3.70 15.23
C ILE A 70 9.89 -3.74 15.82
N TYR A 71 10.68 -4.75 15.45
CA TYR A 71 12.03 -4.93 16.02
C TYR A 71 12.93 -3.75 15.65
N LEU A 72 13.70 -3.26 16.63
CA LEU A 72 14.64 -2.17 16.41
C LEU A 72 15.72 -2.54 15.37
N SER A 73 16.12 -3.81 15.31
CA SER A 73 17.06 -4.31 14.29
C SER A 73 16.52 -4.16 12.87
N ASP A 74 15.24 -4.46 12.68
CA ASP A 74 14.62 -4.49 11.35
C ASP A 74 14.40 -3.06 10.87
N PHE A 75 14.00 -2.17 11.79
CA PHE A 75 13.92 -0.73 11.56
C PHE A 75 15.27 -0.12 11.17
N GLU A 76 16.34 -0.42 11.92
CA GLU A 76 17.66 0.15 11.62
C GLU A 76 18.20 -0.37 10.27
N GLU A 77 18.07 -1.66 9.99
CA GLU A 77 18.44 -2.23 8.68
C GLU A 77 17.65 -1.57 7.53
N ASP A 78 16.35 -1.32 7.70
CA ASP A 78 15.54 -0.65 6.67
C ASP A 78 15.86 0.83 6.52
N PHE A 79 16.14 1.51 7.63
CA PHE A 79 16.59 2.90 7.62
C PHE A 79 17.93 3.08 6.91
N GLN A 80 18.88 2.15 7.10
CA GLN A 80 20.14 2.17 6.36
C GLN A 80 19.92 1.97 4.84
N ARG A 81 19.00 1.07 4.45
CA ARG A 81 18.62 0.91 3.04
C ARG A 81 17.96 2.17 2.47
N TYR A 82 17.09 2.81 3.25
CA TYR A 82 16.46 4.08 2.88
C TYR A 82 17.52 5.14 2.60
N LEU A 83 18.46 5.36 3.53
CA LEU A 83 19.55 6.32 3.36
C LEU A 83 20.40 6.02 2.12
N ALA A 84 20.73 4.74 1.88
CA ALA A 84 21.50 4.32 0.71
C ALA A 84 20.76 4.53 -0.63
N SER A 85 19.43 4.66 -0.58
CA SER A 85 18.60 4.92 -1.76
C SER A 85 18.45 6.41 -2.10
N GLN A 86 18.71 7.29 -1.14
CA GLN A 86 18.58 8.73 -1.33
C GLN A 86 19.79 9.29 -2.12
N PRO A 87 19.58 10.33 -2.94
CA PRO A 87 20.70 11.11 -3.46
C PRO A 87 21.53 11.62 -2.28
N THR A 88 22.85 11.69 -2.40
CA THR A 88 23.75 12.21 -1.35
C THR A 88 23.44 13.67 -1.03
N SER A 89 22.47 13.92 -0.15
CA SER A 89 22.32 15.12 0.66
C SER A 89 22.57 14.72 2.11
N GLU A 90 23.51 15.41 2.76
CA GLU A 90 23.97 15.12 4.13
C GLU A 90 23.25 16.02 5.16
N GLU A 91 21.98 16.38 4.93
CA GLU A 91 21.25 17.21 5.90
C GLU A 91 20.66 16.35 7.03
N GLU A 92 20.91 16.74 8.28
CA GLU A 92 20.43 16.03 9.48
C GLU A 92 18.90 15.92 9.53
N THR A 93 18.19 16.91 8.95
CA THR A 93 16.73 16.90 8.74
C THR A 93 16.25 15.78 7.83
N ASP A 94 17.05 15.35 6.85
CA ASP A 94 16.71 14.22 5.96
C ASP A 94 16.72 12.90 6.74
N GLY A 95 17.55 12.82 7.80
CA GLY A 95 17.64 11.66 8.69
C GLY A 95 16.40 11.46 9.56
N GLU A 96 15.91 12.52 10.21
CA GLU A 96 14.68 12.44 11.03
C GLU A 96 13.44 12.16 10.18
N ILE A 97 13.30 12.85 9.04
CA ILE A 97 12.21 12.59 8.09
C ILE A 97 12.29 11.14 7.59
N GLY A 98 13.49 10.66 7.25
CA GLY A 98 13.69 9.28 6.82
C GLY A 98 13.29 8.24 7.85
N ARG A 99 13.61 8.46 9.14
CA ARG A 99 13.18 7.57 10.22
C ARG A 99 11.67 7.49 10.33
N ALA A 100 10.99 8.63 10.26
CA ALA A 100 9.53 8.67 10.30
C ALA A 100 8.91 7.92 9.10
N VAL A 101 9.44 8.12 7.89
CA VAL A 101 8.98 7.42 6.68
C VAL A 101 9.14 5.91 6.78
N VAL A 102 10.29 5.44 7.25
CA VAL A 102 10.57 4.00 7.40
C VAL A 102 9.67 3.39 8.46
N LEU A 103 9.56 4.02 9.64
CA LEU A 103 8.74 3.50 10.73
C LEU A 103 7.27 3.44 10.34
N GLU A 104 6.75 4.47 9.67
CA GLU A 104 5.37 4.53 9.20
C GLU A 104 5.07 3.39 8.21
N ASN A 105 6.00 3.10 7.28
CA ASN A 105 5.86 1.98 6.35
C ASN A 105 5.81 0.63 7.10
N MET A 106 6.71 0.43 8.07
CA MET A 106 6.71 -0.81 8.87
C MET A 106 5.43 -0.98 9.69
N ILE A 107 4.87 0.11 10.23
CA ILE A 107 3.56 0.10 10.89
C ILE A 107 2.47 -0.30 9.90
N ASP A 108 2.48 0.26 8.69
CA ASP A 108 1.48 -0.05 7.65
C ASP A 108 1.49 -1.53 7.26
N ILE A 109 2.68 -2.08 7.01
CA ILE A 109 2.88 -3.49 6.70
C ILE A 109 2.36 -4.36 7.86
N LEU A 110 2.71 -4.01 9.10
CA LEU A 110 2.30 -4.79 10.27
C LEU A 110 0.78 -4.76 10.48
N LEU A 111 0.13 -3.61 10.29
CA LEU A 111 -1.33 -3.49 10.37
C LEU A 111 -2.05 -4.33 9.31
N LEU A 112 -1.54 -4.34 8.07
CA LEU A 112 -2.05 -5.20 7.01
C LEU A 112 -1.85 -6.68 7.33
N ALA A 113 -0.69 -7.06 7.86
CA ALA A 113 -0.40 -8.44 8.25
C ALA A 113 -1.31 -8.92 9.39
N GLN A 114 -1.52 -8.08 10.42
CA GLN A 114 -2.46 -8.36 11.50
C GLN A 114 -3.88 -8.55 10.98
N ALA A 115 -4.33 -7.67 10.08
CA ALA A 115 -5.64 -7.79 9.46
C ALA A 115 -5.77 -9.05 8.60
N ALA A 116 -4.71 -9.48 7.91
CA ALA A 116 -4.70 -10.76 7.20
C ALA A 116 -5.03 -11.92 8.15
N ARG A 117 -4.34 -11.97 9.30
CA ARG A 117 -4.54 -13.00 10.34
C ARG A 117 -5.95 -12.94 10.93
N GLU A 118 -6.44 -11.75 11.28
CA GLU A 118 -7.81 -11.55 11.78
C GLU A 118 -8.87 -12.01 10.77
N ALA A 119 -8.59 -11.84 9.48
CA ALA A 119 -9.46 -12.23 8.39
C ALA A 119 -9.33 -13.72 8.01
N GLY A 120 -8.55 -14.50 8.77
CA GLY A 120 -8.41 -15.95 8.67
C GLY A 120 -7.27 -16.44 7.79
N PHE A 121 -6.38 -15.58 7.31
CA PHE A 121 -5.18 -16.01 6.61
C PHE A 121 -4.19 -16.66 7.60
N VAL A 122 -3.69 -17.84 7.24
CA VAL A 122 -2.72 -18.59 8.04
C VAL A 122 -1.49 -18.85 7.18
N LEU A 123 -0.38 -18.21 7.55
CA LEU A 123 0.93 -18.51 6.97
C LEU A 123 1.60 -19.63 7.78
N ASP A 124 1.28 -20.88 7.44
CA ASP A 124 1.98 -22.02 7.99
C ASP A 124 3.38 -22.19 7.36
N GLU A 125 4.18 -23.08 7.95
CA GLU A 125 5.57 -23.26 7.50
C GLU A 125 5.65 -23.85 6.09
N VAL A 126 4.67 -24.67 5.68
CA VAL A 126 4.64 -25.26 4.34
C VAL A 126 4.42 -24.17 3.30
N LEU A 127 3.47 -23.27 3.53
CA LEU A 127 3.19 -22.15 2.64
C LEU A 127 4.35 -21.15 2.64
N TYR A 128 4.97 -20.88 3.78
CA TYR A 128 6.16 -20.03 3.86
C TYR A 128 7.29 -20.59 3.00
N GLU A 129 7.65 -21.87 3.19
CA GLU A 129 8.72 -22.52 2.43
C GLU A 129 8.44 -22.57 0.93
N GLN A 130 7.17 -22.77 0.54
CA GLN A 130 6.75 -22.70 -0.86
C GLN A 130 7.00 -21.29 -1.45
N ARG A 131 6.58 -20.23 -0.74
CA ARG A 131 6.76 -18.83 -1.18
C ARG A 131 8.24 -18.46 -1.22
N PHE A 132 8.99 -18.83 -0.20
CA PHE A 132 10.41 -18.57 -0.09
C PHE A 132 11.21 -19.29 -1.19
N SER A 133 10.94 -20.58 -1.42
CA SER A 133 11.57 -21.34 -2.51
C SER A 133 11.32 -20.70 -3.88
N ALA A 134 10.09 -20.24 -4.13
CA ALA A 134 9.75 -19.54 -5.38
C ALA A 134 10.48 -18.19 -5.51
N LEU A 135 10.64 -17.45 -4.40
CA LEU A 135 11.43 -16.22 -4.38
C LEU A 135 12.90 -16.49 -4.70
N VAL A 136 13.50 -17.51 -4.09
CA VAL A 136 14.88 -17.92 -4.32
C VAL A 136 15.07 -18.34 -5.79
N GLU A 137 14.16 -19.13 -6.35
CA GLU A 137 14.20 -19.53 -7.76
C GLU A 137 14.13 -18.31 -8.69
N LYS A 138 13.17 -17.39 -8.45
CA LYS A 138 13.01 -16.15 -9.23
C LYS A 138 14.25 -15.24 -9.16
N THR A 139 14.96 -15.28 -8.03
CA THR A 139 16.21 -14.52 -7.81
C THR A 139 17.40 -15.14 -8.55
N GLY A 140 17.31 -16.41 -8.96
CA GLY A 140 18.35 -17.16 -9.66
C GLY A 140 19.08 -18.21 -8.81
N GLY A 141 18.47 -18.63 -7.69
CA GLY A 141 18.97 -19.68 -6.81
C GLY A 141 19.59 -19.15 -5.51
N GLN A 142 19.88 -20.07 -4.59
CA GLN A 142 20.27 -19.77 -3.21
C GLN A 142 21.54 -18.89 -3.11
N GLU A 143 22.55 -19.15 -3.94
CA GLU A 143 23.81 -18.37 -3.90
C GLU A 143 23.62 -16.91 -4.31
N ILE A 144 22.80 -16.67 -5.35
CA ILE A 144 22.47 -15.32 -5.81
C ILE A 144 21.63 -14.62 -4.77
N PHE A 145 20.66 -15.32 -4.17
CA PHE A 145 19.83 -14.80 -3.10
C PHE A 145 20.65 -14.40 -1.86
N ASN A 146 21.58 -15.25 -1.41
CA ASN A 146 22.46 -14.94 -0.28
C ASN A 146 23.39 -13.76 -0.57
N THR A 147 23.93 -13.68 -1.80
CA THR A 147 24.71 -12.52 -2.25
C THR A 147 23.85 -11.25 -2.22
N TRP A 148 22.62 -11.34 -2.72
CA TRP A 148 21.67 -10.23 -2.75
C TRP A 148 21.33 -9.73 -1.33
N LEU A 149 21.05 -10.63 -0.37
CA LEU A 149 20.82 -10.25 1.03
C LEU A 149 21.98 -9.41 1.58
N LYS A 150 23.22 -9.88 1.34
CA LYS A 150 24.42 -9.19 1.80
C LYS A 150 24.60 -7.83 1.13
N GLU A 151 24.42 -7.75 -0.19
CA GLU A 151 24.53 -6.48 -0.95
C GLU A 151 23.46 -5.47 -0.54
N ASN A 152 22.30 -5.94 -0.09
CA ASN A 152 21.16 -5.10 0.32
C ASN A 152 21.03 -5.00 1.85
N GLN A 153 22.08 -5.37 2.59
CA GLN A 153 22.18 -5.14 4.04
C GLN A 153 21.07 -5.81 4.86
N TYR A 154 20.61 -6.99 4.43
CA TYR A 154 19.70 -7.82 5.20
C TYR A 154 20.46 -8.85 6.04
N SER A 155 20.09 -9.00 7.30
CA SER A 155 20.36 -10.24 8.03
C SER A 155 19.32 -11.32 7.65
N ALA A 156 19.71 -12.60 7.71
CA ALA A 156 18.80 -13.70 7.38
C ALA A 156 17.56 -13.74 8.30
N GLU A 157 17.75 -13.36 9.57
CA GLU A 157 16.69 -13.34 10.58
C GLU A 157 15.70 -12.20 10.34
N SER A 158 16.18 -10.97 10.14
CA SER A 158 15.38 -9.80 9.76
C SER A 158 14.61 -10.06 8.47
N PHE A 159 15.29 -10.58 7.44
CA PHE A 159 14.64 -10.94 6.18
C PHE A 159 13.51 -11.94 6.38
N ALA A 160 13.73 -13.00 7.17
CA ALA A 160 12.70 -14.01 7.41
C ALA A 160 11.45 -13.41 8.08
N ARG A 161 11.63 -12.50 9.05
CA ARG A 161 10.51 -11.77 9.69
C ARG A 161 9.78 -10.86 8.71
N VAL A 162 10.51 -9.96 8.05
CA VAL A 162 9.93 -8.98 7.11
C VAL A 162 9.22 -9.70 5.96
N TYR A 163 9.78 -10.79 5.44
CA TYR A 163 9.17 -11.54 4.35
C TYR A 163 7.86 -12.24 4.76
N ARG A 164 7.73 -12.69 6.02
CA ARG A 164 6.45 -13.22 6.52
C ARG A 164 5.39 -12.13 6.55
N LEU A 165 5.73 -10.95 7.09
CA LEU A 165 4.85 -9.79 7.10
C LEU A 165 4.49 -9.33 5.68
N ASP A 166 5.41 -9.40 4.73
CA ASP A 166 5.13 -9.07 3.32
C ASP A 166 4.12 -10.03 2.68
N ILE A 167 4.24 -11.33 2.93
CA ILE A 167 3.27 -12.33 2.43
C ILE A 167 1.87 -12.05 2.98
N GLU A 168 1.75 -11.84 4.29
CA GLU A 168 0.48 -11.57 4.95
C GLU A 168 -0.12 -10.22 4.51
N SER A 169 0.70 -9.17 4.51
CA SER A 169 0.26 -7.84 4.10
C SER A 169 -0.15 -7.78 2.63
N SER A 170 0.57 -8.49 1.74
CA SER A 170 0.21 -8.65 0.33
C SER A 170 -1.15 -9.34 0.16
N TRP A 171 -1.41 -10.41 0.91
CA TRP A 171 -2.71 -11.07 0.88
C TRP A 171 -3.85 -10.14 1.30
N MET A 172 -3.65 -9.34 2.35
CA MET A 172 -4.66 -8.39 2.79
C MET A 172 -4.87 -7.25 1.79
N ARG A 173 -3.79 -6.70 1.21
CA ARG A 173 -3.87 -5.72 0.13
C ARG A 173 -4.68 -6.27 -1.05
N ASP A 174 -4.32 -7.45 -1.54
CA ASP A 174 -5.02 -8.08 -2.67
C ASP A 174 -6.52 -8.27 -2.38
N ARG A 175 -6.87 -8.64 -1.15
CA ARG A 175 -8.26 -8.74 -0.73
C ARG A 175 -8.99 -7.38 -0.78
N ILE A 176 -8.41 -6.34 -0.18
CA ILE A 176 -8.98 -4.97 -0.20
C ILE A 176 -9.19 -4.51 -1.64
N LEU A 177 -8.19 -4.72 -2.50
CA LEU A 177 -8.25 -4.30 -3.90
C LEU A 177 -9.29 -5.09 -4.71
N ALA A 178 -9.54 -6.35 -4.36
CA ALA A 178 -10.54 -7.20 -5.00
C ALA A 178 -11.98 -6.86 -4.59
N GLU A 179 -12.17 -6.17 -3.46
CA GLU A 179 -13.49 -5.69 -3.01
C GLU A 179 -13.95 -4.42 -3.77
N VAL A 180 -13.04 -3.77 -4.50
CA VAL A 180 -13.38 -2.59 -5.32
C VAL A 180 -14.21 -2.98 -6.54
N PRO A 181 -15.38 -2.35 -6.75
CA PRO A 181 -16.22 -2.63 -7.93
C PRO A 181 -15.49 -2.38 -9.24
N THR A 182 -15.67 -3.27 -10.22
CA THR A 182 -15.12 -3.09 -11.58
C THR A 182 -15.99 -2.20 -12.48
N SER A 183 -17.16 -1.78 -12.01
CA SER A 183 -18.07 -0.87 -12.67
C SER A 183 -18.75 0.04 -11.65
N MET A 184 -19.00 1.29 -12.04
CA MET A 184 -19.55 2.33 -11.15
C MET A 184 -20.39 3.31 -11.96
N GLU A 185 -21.12 4.19 -11.25
CA GLU A 185 -21.65 5.40 -11.87
C GLU A 185 -20.48 6.23 -12.42
N GLN A 186 -20.59 6.63 -13.69
CA GLN A 186 -19.61 7.50 -14.34
C GLN A 186 -20.31 8.63 -15.07
N ILE A 187 -19.61 9.77 -15.14
CA ILE A 187 -20.00 10.94 -15.91
C ILE A 187 -19.00 11.14 -17.03
N ARG A 188 -19.52 11.47 -18.21
CA ARG A 188 -18.73 12.04 -19.29
C ARG A 188 -18.92 13.54 -19.29
N ALA A 189 -17.83 14.29 -19.22
CA ALA A 189 -17.89 15.74 -19.21
C ALA A 189 -16.85 16.40 -20.12
N ARG A 190 -17.06 17.69 -20.36
CA ARG A 190 -16.11 18.58 -21.00
C ARG A 190 -16.05 19.90 -20.26
N GLN A 191 -14.90 20.57 -20.32
CA GLN A 191 -14.65 21.81 -19.59
C GLN A 191 -14.23 22.95 -20.51
N ILE A 192 -14.46 24.17 -20.04
CA ILE A 192 -13.79 25.38 -20.50
C ILE A 192 -12.98 25.89 -19.31
N MET A 193 -11.66 25.96 -19.45
CA MET A 193 -10.75 26.46 -18.42
C MET A 193 -10.05 27.73 -18.90
N VAL A 194 -10.11 28.78 -18.09
CA VAL A 194 -9.47 30.07 -18.38
C VAL A 194 -8.83 30.65 -17.12
N GLN A 195 -7.77 31.44 -17.28
CA GLN A 195 -7.05 32.03 -16.14
C GLN A 195 -7.74 33.28 -15.55
N GLY A 196 -8.57 33.97 -16.33
CA GLY A 196 -9.14 35.26 -15.95
C GLY A 196 -10.62 35.19 -15.57
N LYS A 197 -10.97 35.73 -14.40
CA LYS A 197 -12.35 35.78 -13.91
C LYS A 197 -13.32 36.47 -14.89
N THR A 198 -12.94 37.65 -15.39
CA THR A 198 -13.77 38.40 -16.35
C THR A 198 -14.05 37.60 -17.62
N LEU A 199 -13.06 36.88 -18.12
CA LEU A 199 -13.23 36.03 -19.29
C LEU A 199 -14.16 34.85 -19.00
N ALA A 200 -14.05 34.23 -17.81
CA ALA A 200 -14.96 33.18 -17.38
C ALA A 200 -16.41 33.71 -17.27
N GLU A 201 -16.60 34.91 -16.71
CA GLU A 201 -17.90 35.59 -16.61
C GLU A 201 -18.52 35.86 -17.99
N GLU A 202 -17.72 36.31 -18.95
CA GLU A 202 -18.16 36.51 -20.34
C GLU A 202 -18.56 35.20 -21.01
N ILE A 203 -17.76 34.14 -20.86
CA ILE A 203 -18.06 32.81 -21.41
C ILE A 203 -19.34 32.25 -20.79
N HIS A 204 -19.47 32.31 -19.47
CA HIS A 204 -20.65 31.84 -18.75
C HIS A 204 -21.91 32.58 -19.21
N SER A 205 -21.84 33.91 -19.34
CA SER A 205 -22.93 34.73 -19.87
C SER A 205 -23.34 34.28 -21.28
N ARG A 206 -22.38 33.96 -22.17
CA ARG A 206 -22.69 33.44 -23.51
C ARG A 206 -23.37 32.08 -23.45
N LEU A 207 -22.93 31.18 -22.57
CA LEU A 207 -23.54 29.87 -22.38
C LEU A 207 -24.98 29.97 -21.87
N VAL A 208 -25.23 30.82 -20.86
CA VAL A 208 -26.58 31.10 -20.35
C VAL A 208 -27.50 31.69 -21.44
N ASN A 209 -26.95 32.45 -22.38
CA ASN A 209 -27.68 32.98 -23.54
C ASN A 209 -27.80 31.98 -24.72
N GLY A 210 -27.46 30.70 -24.52
CA GLY A 210 -27.68 29.63 -25.49
C GLY A 210 -26.55 29.41 -26.50
N ALA A 211 -25.34 29.91 -26.24
CA ALA A 211 -24.18 29.54 -27.04
C ALA A 211 -23.87 28.04 -26.93
N ASP A 212 -23.41 27.43 -28.02
CA ASP A 212 -23.02 26.02 -28.03
C ASP A 212 -21.72 25.82 -27.22
N PHE A 213 -21.81 24.99 -26.17
CA PHE A 213 -20.69 24.74 -25.27
C PHE A 213 -19.51 24.09 -25.99
N ALA A 214 -19.77 23.14 -26.89
CA ALA A 214 -18.72 22.45 -27.64
C ALA A 214 -17.87 23.44 -28.45
N THR A 215 -18.54 24.35 -29.16
CA THR A 215 -17.91 25.38 -29.97
C THR A 215 -17.03 26.31 -29.13
N LEU A 216 -17.51 26.71 -27.94
CA LEU A 216 -16.69 27.52 -27.04
C LEU A 216 -15.49 26.73 -26.50
N ALA A 217 -15.69 25.47 -26.09
CA ALA A 217 -14.63 24.62 -25.57
C ALA A 217 -13.49 24.41 -26.59
N TRP A 218 -13.82 24.13 -27.86
CA TRP A 218 -12.80 24.07 -28.94
C TRP A 218 -12.07 25.39 -29.18
N GLY A 219 -12.69 26.53 -28.84
CA GLY A 219 -12.03 27.83 -28.92
C GLY A 219 -10.94 28.03 -27.86
N TYR A 220 -11.08 27.42 -26.69
CA TYR A 220 -10.14 27.55 -25.57
C TYR A 220 -9.20 26.35 -25.41
N ASP A 221 -9.62 25.18 -25.88
CA ASP A 221 -8.78 23.99 -26.00
C ASP A 221 -8.92 23.39 -27.41
N PRO A 222 -8.16 23.91 -28.40
CA PRO A 222 -8.21 23.41 -29.78
C PRO A 222 -7.66 21.99 -29.98
N LEU A 223 -7.04 21.38 -28.97
CA LEU A 223 -6.46 20.06 -29.07
C LEU A 223 -7.45 18.98 -28.65
N THR A 224 -8.12 19.18 -27.51
CA THR A 224 -9.01 18.16 -26.93
C THR A 224 -10.48 18.54 -26.96
N GLY A 225 -10.80 19.81 -27.23
CA GLY A 225 -12.17 20.34 -27.07
C GLY A 225 -12.61 20.37 -25.61
N GLY A 226 -11.66 20.33 -24.68
CA GLY A 226 -11.91 20.31 -23.23
C GLY A 226 -12.47 18.99 -22.71
N GLU A 227 -12.41 17.89 -23.46
CA GLU A 227 -12.96 16.60 -23.01
C GLU A 227 -12.23 16.08 -21.76
N LEU A 228 -13.00 15.77 -20.71
CA LEU A 228 -12.52 15.11 -19.50
C LEU A 228 -12.62 13.57 -19.59
N GLY A 229 -13.36 13.07 -20.59
CA GLY A 229 -13.66 11.64 -20.72
C GLY A 229 -14.67 11.17 -19.68
N TRP A 230 -14.74 9.84 -19.50
CA TRP A 230 -15.57 9.19 -18.50
C TRP A 230 -14.81 9.05 -17.18
N PHE A 231 -15.43 9.43 -16.07
CA PHE A 231 -14.85 9.27 -14.74
C PHE A 231 -15.90 8.92 -13.68
N PRO A 232 -15.56 8.06 -12.70
CA PRO A 232 -16.37 7.85 -11.50
C PRO A 232 -16.13 8.98 -10.48
N ARG A 233 -16.82 8.92 -9.35
CA ARG A 233 -16.50 9.77 -8.18
C ARG A 233 -15.13 9.44 -7.61
N ASN A 234 -14.52 10.39 -6.92
CA ASN A 234 -13.18 10.38 -6.34
C ASN A 234 -12.08 10.03 -7.36
N TYR A 235 -12.24 10.48 -8.61
CA TYR A 235 -11.27 10.25 -9.67
C TYR A 235 -10.59 11.54 -10.12
N LEU A 236 -11.35 12.63 -10.21
CA LEU A 236 -10.76 13.92 -10.55
C LEU A 236 -9.99 14.47 -9.34
N VAL A 237 -8.86 15.12 -9.63
CA VAL A 237 -8.07 15.84 -8.61
C VAL A 237 -8.84 17.03 -8.04
N LEU A 238 -9.68 17.66 -8.87
CA LEU A 238 -10.48 18.82 -8.52
C LEU A 238 -11.83 18.40 -7.95
N VAL A 239 -11.89 18.32 -6.61
CA VAL A 239 -13.06 17.85 -5.86
C VAL A 239 -14.27 18.77 -6.08
N GLU A 240 -14.05 20.07 -6.20
CA GLU A 240 -15.11 21.07 -6.43
C GLU A 240 -15.79 20.85 -7.79
N VAL A 241 -14.98 20.53 -8.80
CA VAL A 241 -15.46 20.22 -10.16
C VAL A 241 -16.27 18.93 -10.14
N GLU A 242 -15.72 17.90 -9.52
CA GLU A 242 -16.37 16.60 -9.46
C GLU A 242 -17.72 16.69 -8.73
N ASN A 243 -17.76 17.36 -7.57
CA ASN A 243 -19.00 17.55 -6.83
C ASN A 243 -20.06 18.27 -7.67
N ALA A 244 -19.69 19.37 -8.33
CA ALA A 244 -20.61 20.14 -9.16
C ALA A 244 -21.16 19.32 -10.33
N VAL A 245 -20.31 18.62 -11.10
CA VAL A 245 -20.79 17.85 -12.25
C VAL A 245 -21.66 16.66 -11.85
N PHE A 246 -21.40 16.05 -10.70
CA PHE A 246 -22.20 14.91 -10.23
C PHE A 246 -23.60 15.29 -9.76
N GLU A 247 -23.89 16.58 -9.54
CA GLU A 247 -25.23 17.09 -9.24
C GLU A 247 -26.05 17.42 -10.51
N LEU A 248 -25.40 17.52 -11.67
CA LEU A 248 -26.00 17.95 -12.92
C LEU A 248 -26.55 16.80 -13.78
N GLN A 249 -27.55 17.10 -14.60
CA GLN A 249 -28.08 16.20 -15.63
C GLN A 249 -27.34 16.36 -16.96
N PRO A 250 -27.38 15.33 -17.85
CA PRO A 250 -26.85 15.45 -19.20
C PRO A 250 -27.37 16.68 -19.94
N GLY A 251 -26.46 17.48 -20.49
CA GLY A 251 -26.71 18.75 -21.17
C GLY A 251 -26.49 19.99 -20.30
N GLU A 252 -26.57 19.86 -18.97
CA GLU A 252 -26.36 20.96 -18.03
C GLU A 252 -24.87 21.27 -17.83
N PHE A 253 -24.58 22.50 -17.43
CA PHE A 253 -23.22 22.96 -17.10
C PHE A 253 -23.19 23.68 -15.74
N THR A 254 -22.03 23.69 -15.11
CA THR A 254 -21.81 24.29 -13.79
C THR A 254 -21.86 25.82 -13.86
N GLU A 255 -22.04 26.47 -12.71
CA GLU A 255 -21.58 27.85 -12.53
C GLU A 255 -20.04 27.91 -12.68
N ILE A 256 -19.48 29.12 -12.63
CA ILE A 256 -18.02 29.32 -12.67
C ILE A 256 -17.40 28.78 -11.38
N LEU A 257 -16.50 27.80 -11.53
CA LEU A 257 -15.73 27.21 -10.45
C LEU A 257 -14.35 27.86 -10.39
N GLU A 258 -13.97 28.38 -9.24
CA GLU A 258 -12.61 28.88 -8.97
C GLU A 258 -11.77 27.74 -8.39
N THR A 259 -10.62 27.45 -9.03
CA THR A 259 -9.71 26.37 -8.66
C THR A 259 -8.28 26.89 -8.64
N ASP A 260 -7.35 26.11 -8.08
CA ASP A 260 -5.92 26.43 -8.11
C ASP A 260 -5.33 26.53 -9.53
N TYR A 261 -6.05 26.03 -10.54
CA TYR A 261 -5.66 26.08 -11.96
C TYR A 261 -6.35 27.20 -12.74
N GLY A 262 -7.19 28.02 -12.09
CA GLY A 262 -7.96 29.09 -12.70
C GLY A 262 -9.47 28.87 -12.60
N TYR A 263 -10.22 29.44 -13.55
CA TYR A 263 -11.68 29.40 -13.59
C TYR A 263 -12.17 28.36 -14.59
N GLN A 264 -13.08 27.51 -14.16
CA GLN A 264 -13.61 26.39 -14.93
C GLN A 264 -15.13 26.45 -15.02
N ILE A 265 -15.66 26.08 -16.18
CA ILE A 265 -17.08 25.81 -16.40
C ILE A 265 -17.14 24.42 -17.03
N VAL A 266 -17.96 23.52 -16.50
CA VAL A 266 -17.95 22.11 -16.92
C VAL A 266 -19.35 21.67 -17.32
N GLN A 267 -19.48 21.02 -18.47
CA GLN A 267 -20.74 20.48 -18.99
C GLN A 267 -20.76 18.95 -18.83
N VAL A 268 -21.87 18.44 -18.29
CA VAL A 268 -22.17 17.00 -18.29
C VAL A 268 -22.72 16.63 -19.66
N MET A 269 -22.05 15.70 -20.34
CA MET A 269 -22.46 15.21 -21.65
C MET A 269 -23.33 13.97 -21.51
N GLU A 270 -22.87 13.01 -20.71
CA GLU A 270 -23.50 11.71 -20.53
C GLU A 270 -23.33 11.25 -19.07
N ARG A 271 -24.25 10.40 -18.61
CA ARG A 271 -24.21 9.77 -17.29
C ARG A 271 -24.61 8.31 -17.44
N GLU A 272 -23.84 7.41 -16.85
CA GLU A 272 -24.10 5.98 -16.91
C GLU A 272 -23.96 5.36 -15.50
N PRO A 273 -25.05 4.86 -14.89
CA PRO A 273 -25.04 4.38 -13.49
C PRO A 273 -24.16 3.17 -13.20
N ASN A 274 -23.78 2.40 -14.21
CA ASN A 274 -23.00 1.17 -14.03
C ASN A 274 -22.08 0.90 -15.22
N ARG A 275 -21.16 1.83 -15.47
CA ARG A 275 -20.19 1.73 -16.55
C ARG A 275 -18.94 0.97 -16.07
N PRO A 276 -18.38 0.03 -16.86
CA PRO A 276 -17.08 -0.57 -16.57
C PRO A 276 -16.00 0.50 -16.39
N LEU A 277 -15.21 0.38 -15.33
CA LEU A 277 -14.09 1.28 -15.09
C LEU A 277 -13.00 1.04 -16.13
N THR A 278 -12.34 2.10 -16.57
CA THR A 278 -11.04 1.97 -17.24
C THR A 278 -10.02 1.43 -16.25
N GLN A 279 -8.92 0.87 -16.76
CA GLN A 279 -7.85 0.38 -15.89
C GLN A 279 -7.32 1.48 -14.95
N ASP A 280 -7.13 2.70 -15.47
CA ASP A 280 -6.70 3.85 -14.67
C ASP A 280 -7.71 4.23 -13.58
N ALA A 281 -9.01 4.27 -13.91
CA ALA A 281 -10.06 4.57 -12.94
C ALA A 281 -10.17 3.49 -11.87
N LEU A 282 -10.11 2.21 -12.23
CA LEU A 282 -10.08 1.11 -11.27
C LEU A 282 -8.91 1.27 -10.29
N PHE A 283 -7.74 1.63 -10.81
CA PHE A 283 -6.55 1.82 -10.00
C PHE A 283 -6.63 3.02 -9.06
N ALA A 284 -7.22 4.13 -9.51
CA ALA A 284 -7.51 5.25 -8.63
C ALA A 284 -8.44 4.85 -7.48
N GLN A 285 -9.52 4.09 -7.77
CA GLN A 285 -10.44 3.58 -6.75
C GLN A 285 -9.78 2.58 -5.79
N GLN A 286 -8.93 1.71 -6.31
CA GLN A 286 -8.14 0.76 -5.51
C GLN A 286 -7.19 1.46 -4.54
N ARG A 287 -6.48 2.49 -5.00
CA ARG A 287 -5.61 3.30 -4.15
C ARG A 287 -6.41 4.02 -3.07
N LEU A 288 -7.57 4.58 -3.43
CA LEU A 288 -8.47 5.24 -2.48
C LEU A 288 -8.97 4.26 -1.41
N ALA A 289 -9.44 3.08 -1.82
CA ALA A 289 -9.93 2.05 -0.90
C ALA A 289 -8.85 1.62 0.09
N LEU A 290 -7.62 1.37 -0.40
CA LEU A 290 -6.50 1.04 0.48
C LEU A 290 -6.16 2.18 1.44
N ALA A 291 -6.10 3.43 0.96
CA ALA A 291 -5.80 4.58 1.81
C ALA A 291 -6.86 4.77 2.92
N GLN A 292 -8.15 4.68 2.57
CA GLN A 292 -9.25 4.75 3.54
C GLN A 292 -9.20 3.61 4.54
N TRP A 293 -8.89 2.39 4.07
CA TRP A 293 -8.72 1.23 4.93
C TRP A 293 -7.57 1.44 5.92
N MET A 294 -6.40 1.92 5.46
CA MET A 294 -5.24 2.18 6.29
C MET A 294 -5.54 3.24 7.36
N GLU A 295 -6.18 4.34 6.97
CA GLU A 295 -6.57 5.40 7.90
C GLU A 295 -7.51 4.87 8.98
N SER A 296 -8.58 4.18 8.59
CA SER A 296 -9.51 3.57 9.53
C SER A 296 -8.79 2.59 10.47
N ARG A 297 -7.86 1.78 9.93
CA ARG A 297 -7.14 0.77 10.72
C ARG A 297 -6.21 1.41 11.75
N LYS A 298 -5.51 2.49 11.39
CA LYS A 298 -4.65 3.25 12.31
C LYS A 298 -5.43 3.84 13.47
N THR A 299 -6.58 4.47 13.20
CA THR A 299 -7.42 5.05 14.27
C THR A 299 -7.96 4.03 15.27
N GLN A 300 -8.01 2.76 14.89
CA GLN A 300 -8.49 1.65 15.73
C GLN A 300 -7.36 0.87 16.41
N SER A 301 -6.10 1.25 16.18
CA SER A 301 -4.94 0.50 16.67
C SER A 301 -4.23 1.22 17.82
N GLU A 302 -3.66 0.44 18.74
CA GLU A 302 -2.74 0.95 19.75
C GLU A 302 -1.32 0.97 19.16
N ILE A 303 -0.79 2.16 18.90
CA ILE A 303 0.57 2.36 18.38
C ILE A 303 1.38 3.11 19.44
N ARG A 304 2.47 2.50 19.91
CA ARG A 304 3.41 3.11 20.85
C ARG A 304 4.81 3.13 20.25
N LEU A 305 5.40 4.32 20.14
CA LEU A 305 6.75 4.50 19.62
C LEU A 305 7.77 4.39 20.77
N GLU A 306 8.89 3.74 20.52
CA GLU A 306 9.98 3.54 21.50
C GLU A 306 11.29 4.23 21.05
N LEU A 307 11.26 4.92 19.91
CA LEU A 307 12.34 5.77 19.46
C LEU A 307 12.29 7.11 20.22
N ASN A 308 13.40 7.47 20.87
CA ASN A 308 13.59 8.78 21.51
C ASN A 308 14.07 9.84 20.51
#